data_AF-A0A5K7XM45-F1
#
_entry.id   AF-A0A5K7XM45-F1
#
_cell.length_a   1.000
_cell.length_b   1.000
_cell.length_c   1.000
_cell.angle_alpha   90.00
_cell.angle_beta   90.00
_cell.angle_gamma   90.00
#
_symmetry.space_group_name_H-M   'P 1'
#
loop_
_entity.id
_entity.type
_entity.pdbx_description
1 polymer ?
#
loop_
_entity_poly.entity_id
_entity_poly.type
_entity_poly.pdbx_seq_one_letter_code
_entity_poly.pdbx_strand_id
1 'polypeptide(L)'
;MPPDDPNHLDDIPRSSLRPRRPKPDRRRLWLASSVVSAVVAVAFIAYLLISSFSANNPPLQPSEPGRPAPGATIPKASPATAPADAIPPASAAPLAAELVDDPTGQLLWGEPTSGPPISLAYVPAGTQCLLYFRPADIAQHAEGERLRAALGPWGQGAVAELESLLGGKVSEVTALLVAVTVSDDNKLETTLRVEFAEPLDNAALVERTAKATNSQIDGVAVRTQNGRTYFLANEPTPALIVAPAALAQDLVESAGEAPPLVRDIEALAAHSDAERAATLLVAPKFLQASGNDLLTAEAAPLHDVLQRLLGNEATAVMLSADLRDDLFLELRATPTLNVPAIRLAAKMRERIAAAPAEVENLIADATWHPYGRKVIARLPGMLRILARFARSGVDDRQAVVNAYLPARAGHNLLTASELLLTLPHGDDGAIASAAPAAKAPTTTADKLAAKTSLSFTKESLEQAVALLAEDTGLEITIAGGDLQLDGITKNQSLGLDLRDRPAGEILLEILLRANPDRQATGPADPRQKLVYVIEPTTTGAAERIIVTTRTAAEKRGDRLPAAFLSQTR
;
A
#
# COMPACT_ATOMS: atom_id res chain seq x y z
N MET A 1 -57.46 68.31 15.07
CA MET A 1 -57.73 68.83 13.73
C MET A 1 -56.52 68.48 12.87
N PRO A 2 -56.71 67.76 11.75
CA PRO A 2 -55.68 67.15 10.89
C PRO A 2 -55.12 68.21 9.89
N PRO A 3 -54.29 67.94 8.84
CA PRO A 3 -53.95 66.65 8.21
C PRO A 3 -52.49 66.49 7.65
N ASP A 4 -52.25 65.34 7.00
CA ASP A 4 -51.42 65.02 5.80
C ASP A 4 -49.96 65.55 5.70
N ASP A 5 -48.96 64.82 5.21
CA ASP A 5 -48.95 63.94 4.04
C ASP A 5 -47.67 63.07 4.07
N PRO A 6 -47.72 61.78 3.72
CA PRO A 6 -46.57 60.90 3.63
C PRO A 6 -46.06 60.85 2.18
N ASN A 7 -44.85 61.35 1.90
CA ASN A 7 -43.99 60.87 0.81
C ASN A 7 -42.74 61.76 0.68
N HIS A 8 -41.61 61.28 1.20
CA HIS A 8 -40.31 61.48 0.56
C HIS A 8 -39.28 60.67 1.33
N LEU A 9 -38.78 59.61 0.72
CA LEU A 9 -37.39 59.14 0.76
C LEU A 9 -37.31 57.84 -0.06
N ASP A 10 -37.32 58.00 -1.37
CA ASP A 10 -36.66 57.09 -2.30
C ASP A 10 -35.18 57.46 -2.40
N ASP A 11 -34.40 56.51 -2.94
CA ASP A 11 -32.97 56.56 -3.26
C ASP A 11 -31.94 56.34 -2.14
N ILE A 12 -31.87 55.08 -1.68
CA ILE A 12 -30.58 54.45 -1.36
C ILE A 12 -30.48 53.10 -2.11
N PRO A 13 -29.41 52.85 -2.89
CA PRO A 13 -29.30 51.65 -3.71
C PRO A 13 -29.17 50.39 -2.84
N ARG A 14 -30.09 49.44 -3.06
CA ARG A 14 -30.03 48.09 -2.48
C ARG A 14 -28.81 47.35 -3.02
N SER A 15 -27.69 47.44 -2.31
CA SER A 15 -26.56 46.54 -2.50
C SER A 15 -27.00 45.12 -2.12
N SER A 16 -26.98 44.23 -3.10
CA SER A 16 -27.31 42.82 -2.99
C SER A 16 -26.18 42.07 -2.29
N LEU A 17 -26.08 42.20 -0.96
CA LEU A 17 -25.25 41.34 -0.14
C LEU A 17 -25.89 39.95 -0.03
N ARG A 18 -25.68 39.12 -1.06
CA ARG A 18 -25.81 37.68 -0.90
C ARG A 18 -24.80 37.24 0.17
N PRO A 19 -25.20 36.51 1.23
CA PRO A 19 -24.24 35.94 2.15
C PRO A 19 -23.32 35.00 1.35
N ARG A 20 -22.03 35.32 1.29
CA ARG A 20 -21.00 34.42 0.77
C ARG A 20 -21.04 33.15 1.62
N ARG A 21 -21.57 32.06 1.06
CA ARG A 21 -21.36 30.72 1.62
C ARG A 21 -19.84 30.55 1.80
N PRO A 22 -19.36 30.21 3.00
CA PRO A 22 -17.95 29.89 3.17
C PRO A 22 -17.63 28.73 2.23
N LYS A 23 -16.58 28.89 1.41
CA LYS A 23 -16.05 27.79 0.61
C LYS A 23 -15.60 26.70 1.60
N PRO A 24 -16.05 25.45 1.44
CA PRO A 24 -15.58 24.38 2.31
C PRO A 24 -14.06 24.27 2.14
N ASP A 25 -13.37 24.33 3.28
CA ASP A 25 -11.93 24.17 3.37
C ASP A 25 -11.57 22.76 2.90
N ARG A 26 -10.82 22.65 1.79
CA ARG A 26 -10.46 21.36 1.15
C ARG A 26 -9.71 20.41 2.09
N ARG A 27 -9.13 20.92 3.19
CA ARG A 27 -8.52 20.11 4.26
C ARG A 27 -9.52 19.34 5.13
N ARG A 28 -10.81 19.66 5.09
CA ARG A 28 -11.85 18.94 5.85
C ARG A 28 -12.49 17.76 5.11
N LEU A 29 -12.27 17.64 3.79
CA LEU A 29 -12.81 16.53 2.99
C LEU A 29 -12.07 15.20 3.20
N TRP A 30 -10.88 15.21 3.81
CA TRP A 30 -10.06 14.02 4.05
C TRP A 30 -10.29 13.36 5.42
N LEU A 31 -11.19 13.89 6.26
CA LEU A 31 -11.34 13.47 7.66
C LEU A 31 -12.34 12.31 7.90
N ALA A 32 -12.90 11.66 6.89
CA ALA A 32 -13.97 10.67 7.07
C ALA A 32 -13.65 9.30 6.41
N SER A 33 -13.09 8.34 7.18
CA SER A 33 -12.96 6.93 6.81
C SER A 33 -12.34 6.11 7.98
N SER A 34 -13.07 5.76 9.03
CA SER A 34 -12.42 5.16 10.23
C SER A 34 -12.55 3.65 10.40
N VAL A 35 -13.26 2.90 9.54
CA VAL A 35 -13.70 1.57 10.01
C VAL A 35 -13.78 0.45 8.96
N VAL A 36 -12.92 0.52 7.97
CA VAL A 36 -12.79 -0.51 6.93
C VAL A 36 -11.76 -1.59 7.33
N SER A 37 -11.15 -1.46 8.52
CA SER A 37 -9.72 -1.72 8.70
C SER A 37 -9.29 -3.05 9.29
N ALA A 38 -10.16 -4.00 9.63
CA ALA A 38 -9.66 -5.24 10.25
C ALA A 38 -8.98 -6.15 9.19
N VAL A 39 -9.78 -6.95 8.48
CA VAL A 39 -9.29 -7.86 7.44
C VAL A 39 -8.47 -7.14 6.36
N VAL A 40 -8.83 -5.89 6.06
CA VAL A 40 -8.20 -5.09 5.01
C VAL A 40 -6.88 -4.51 5.48
N ALA A 41 -6.75 -4.06 6.74
CA ALA A 41 -5.43 -3.65 7.21
C ALA A 41 -4.51 -4.85 7.40
N VAL A 42 -5.01 -6.03 7.79
CA VAL A 42 -4.17 -7.25 7.81
C VAL A 42 -3.70 -7.58 6.40
N ALA A 43 -4.62 -7.67 5.44
CA ALA A 43 -4.35 -7.95 4.03
C ALA A 43 -3.43 -6.92 3.35
N PHE A 44 -3.60 -5.64 3.69
CA PHE A 44 -2.85 -4.57 3.08
C PHE A 44 -1.54 -4.28 3.80
N ILE A 45 -1.48 -4.40 5.12
CA ILE A 45 -0.18 -4.45 5.83
C ILE A 45 0.58 -5.67 5.32
N ALA A 46 -0.06 -6.82 5.10
CA ALA A 46 0.58 -7.93 4.39
C ALA A 46 1.14 -7.51 3.04
N TYR A 47 0.34 -6.85 2.20
CA TYR A 47 0.83 -6.32 0.93
C TYR A 47 2.05 -5.42 1.08
N LEU A 48 1.99 -4.42 1.97
CA LEU A 48 3.03 -3.42 2.16
C LEU A 48 4.32 -4.04 2.72
N LEU A 49 4.19 -4.90 3.73
CA LEU A 49 5.31 -5.65 4.31
C LEU A 49 5.99 -6.50 3.27
N ILE A 50 5.22 -7.09 2.36
CA ILE A 50 5.77 -7.86 1.26
C ILE A 50 6.39 -6.93 0.20
N SER A 51 5.74 -5.85 -0.20
CA SER A 51 6.28 -4.87 -1.17
C SER A 51 7.59 -4.21 -0.76
N SER A 52 7.87 -4.15 0.54
CA SER A 52 9.16 -3.68 1.06
C SER A 52 10.36 -4.57 0.70
N PHE A 53 10.13 -5.79 0.18
CA PHE A 53 11.20 -6.68 -0.30
C PHE A 53 11.80 -6.22 -1.65
N SER A 54 11.06 -5.46 -2.47
CA SER A 54 11.40 -5.12 -3.86
C SER A 54 11.64 -3.63 -4.12
N ALA A 55 12.27 -2.89 -3.21
CA ALA A 55 12.58 -1.46 -3.35
C ALA A 55 13.44 -1.05 -4.60
N ASN A 56 13.56 -1.89 -5.63
CA ASN A 56 14.24 -1.64 -6.91
C ASN A 56 13.46 -2.02 -8.19
N ASN A 57 12.17 -2.39 -8.17
CA ASN A 57 11.42 -2.69 -9.41
C ASN A 57 10.21 -1.77 -9.64
N PRO A 58 10.03 -1.22 -10.86
CA PRO A 58 8.87 -0.39 -11.20
C PRO A 58 7.56 -1.21 -11.30
N PRO A 59 6.39 -0.58 -11.11
CA PRO A 59 5.10 -1.26 -11.09
C PRO A 59 4.77 -1.96 -12.43
N LEU A 60 4.28 -3.19 -12.34
CA LEU A 60 3.89 -4.03 -13.47
C LEU A 60 2.59 -3.53 -14.11
N GLN A 61 2.58 -3.43 -15.44
CA GLN A 61 1.40 -3.10 -16.23
C GLN A 61 0.42 -4.29 -16.32
N PRO A 62 -0.91 -4.06 -16.34
CA PRO A 62 -1.91 -5.13 -16.42
C PRO A 62 -1.82 -5.91 -17.74
N SER A 63 -1.84 -7.24 -17.65
CA SER A 63 -1.99 -8.13 -18.81
C SER A 63 -3.47 -8.30 -19.16
N GLU A 64 -3.81 -8.23 -20.45
CA GLU A 64 -5.18 -8.39 -20.96
C GLU A 64 -5.75 -9.80 -20.69
N PRO A 65 -7.01 -9.93 -20.22
CA PRO A 65 -7.61 -11.22 -19.95
C PRO A 65 -8.07 -11.94 -21.24
N GLY A 66 -7.54 -13.15 -21.44
CA GLY A 66 -7.97 -14.10 -22.46
C GLY A 66 -9.39 -14.62 -22.25
N ARG A 67 -10.14 -14.70 -23.35
CA ARG A 67 -11.55 -15.13 -23.45
C ARG A 67 -11.72 -16.62 -23.11
N PRO A 68 -12.72 -17.03 -22.30
CA PRO A 68 -12.96 -18.44 -22.00
C PRO A 68 -13.77 -19.15 -23.10
N ALA A 69 -13.40 -20.41 -23.38
CA ALA A 69 -14.17 -21.35 -24.21
C ALA A 69 -15.20 -22.12 -23.35
N PRO A 70 -16.38 -22.48 -23.89
CA PRO A 70 -17.46 -23.07 -23.10
C PRO A 70 -17.49 -24.61 -23.16
N GLY A 71 -17.83 -25.23 -22.02
CA GLY A 71 -18.51 -26.53 -21.98
C GLY A 71 -17.82 -27.62 -21.17
N ALA A 72 -18.36 -27.92 -19.99
CA ALA A 72 -18.38 -29.29 -19.45
C ALA A 72 -19.48 -29.42 -18.39
N THR A 73 -20.37 -30.38 -18.64
CA THR A 73 -21.57 -30.78 -17.90
C THR A 73 -21.28 -31.43 -16.55
N ILE A 74 -22.12 -31.15 -15.55
CA ILE A 74 -22.10 -31.73 -14.19
C ILE A 74 -23.01 -32.98 -14.16
N PRO A 75 -22.55 -34.17 -13.72
CA PRO A 75 -23.43 -35.28 -13.37
C PRO A 75 -23.97 -35.14 -11.94
N LYS A 76 -25.28 -35.39 -11.80
CA LYS A 76 -26.04 -35.42 -10.55
C LYS A 76 -25.99 -36.83 -9.96
N ALA A 77 -25.61 -36.98 -8.69
CA ALA A 77 -25.78 -38.22 -7.94
C ALA A 77 -26.50 -37.96 -6.60
N SER A 78 -27.48 -38.82 -6.32
CA SER A 78 -28.34 -38.84 -5.14
C SER A 78 -27.72 -39.63 -3.97
N PRO A 79 -28.23 -39.46 -2.73
CA PRO A 79 -27.54 -39.84 -1.51
C PRO A 79 -27.72 -41.33 -1.17
N ALA A 80 -26.69 -41.93 -0.58
CA ALA A 80 -26.74 -43.27 0.03
C ALA A 80 -26.49 -43.17 1.53
N THR A 81 -27.43 -43.71 2.29
CA THR A 81 -27.46 -43.86 3.75
C THR A 81 -26.37 -44.82 4.24
N ALA A 82 -25.65 -44.45 5.30
CA ALA A 82 -24.73 -45.32 6.04
C ALA A 82 -25.37 -45.83 7.35
N PRO A 83 -25.13 -47.09 7.77
CA PRO A 83 -25.51 -47.60 9.08
C PRO A 83 -24.39 -47.43 10.13
N ALA A 84 -24.83 -47.44 11.39
CA ALA A 84 -24.07 -47.14 12.60
C ALA A 84 -23.22 -48.31 13.16
N ASP A 85 -22.29 -47.90 14.03
CA ASP A 85 -21.69 -48.57 15.20
C ASP A 85 -20.25 -49.11 15.11
N ALA A 86 -19.34 -48.48 15.88
CA ALA A 86 -18.62 -49.06 17.02
C ALA A 86 -17.50 -48.12 17.54
N ILE A 87 -17.50 -47.85 18.85
CA ILE A 87 -16.56 -46.97 19.59
C ILE A 87 -15.35 -47.76 20.11
N PRO A 88 -14.12 -47.20 20.07
CA PRO A 88 -13.08 -47.44 21.07
C PRO A 88 -12.55 -46.13 21.74
N PRO A 89 -11.78 -46.22 22.84
CA PRO A 89 -11.94 -45.35 24.01
C PRO A 89 -11.17 -44.02 24.00
N ALA A 90 -11.65 -43.14 24.88
CA ALA A 90 -11.32 -41.72 25.03
C ALA A 90 -9.84 -41.39 25.24
N SER A 91 -9.31 -40.58 24.32
CA SER A 91 -8.23 -39.63 24.61
C SER A 91 -8.88 -38.35 25.14
N ALA A 92 -8.35 -37.79 26.23
CA ALA A 92 -8.92 -36.64 26.94
C ALA A 92 -9.06 -35.42 26.01
N ALA A 93 -10.30 -35.12 25.63
CA ALA A 93 -10.64 -33.88 24.97
C ALA A 93 -10.45 -32.70 25.96
N PRO A 94 -9.94 -31.54 25.50
CA PRO A 94 -9.96 -30.33 26.33
C PRO A 94 -11.42 -30.01 26.69
N LEU A 95 -11.65 -29.52 27.92
CA LEU A 95 -12.98 -29.16 28.42
C LEU A 95 -13.71 -28.34 27.36
N ALA A 96 -14.79 -28.91 26.82
CA ALA A 96 -15.72 -28.17 25.98
C ALA A 96 -16.16 -26.93 26.75
N ALA A 97 -15.83 -25.74 26.24
CA ALA A 97 -16.33 -24.49 26.77
C ALA A 97 -17.86 -24.60 26.84
N GLU A 98 -18.41 -24.56 28.05
CA GLU A 98 -19.84 -24.64 28.27
C GLU A 98 -20.47 -23.43 27.57
N LEU A 99 -21.32 -23.69 26.56
CA LEU A 99 -22.01 -22.66 25.80
C LEU A 99 -23.02 -21.98 26.73
N VAL A 100 -22.58 -20.97 27.48
CA VAL A 100 -23.46 -20.18 28.34
C VAL A 100 -24.39 -19.38 27.44
N ASP A 101 -25.69 -19.67 27.55
CA ASP A 101 -26.72 -18.91 26.86
C ASP A 101 -26.71 -17.47 27.41
N ASP A 102 -26.29 -16.53 26.57
CA ASP A 102 -26.22 -15.10 26.92
C ASP A 102 -27.33 -14.34 26.20
N PRO A 103 -28.54 -14.27 26.81
CA PRO A 103 -29.67 -13.56 26.23
C PRO A 103 -29.44 -12.04 26.14
N THR A 104 -28.38 -11.51 26.78
CA THR A 104 -28.05 -10.08 26.77
C THR A 104 -27.00 -9.69 25.74
N GLY A 105 -26.29 -10.67 25.14
CA GLY A 105 -25.24 -10.45 24.14
C GLY A 105 -24.02 -9.66 24.65
N GLN A 106 -23.73 -9.77 25.95
CA GLN A 106 -22.64 -9.11 26.65
C GLN A 106 -21.34 -9.94 26.72
N LEU A 107 -21.43 -11.27 26.68
CA LEU A 107 -20.28 -12.17 26.64
C LEU A 107 -19.63 -12.15 25.25
N LEU A 108 -18.30 -12.17 25.21
CA LEU A 108 -17.55 -12.34 23.96
C LEU A 108 -18.00 -13.61 23.22
N TRP A 109 -17.87 -13.62 21.90
CA TRP A 109 -18.02 -14.86 21.17
C TRP A 109 -16.90 -15.83 21.54
N GLY A 110 -17.22 -17.13 21.59
CA GLY A 110 -16.22 -18.17 21.77
C GLY A 110 -15.23 -18.22 20.61
N GLU A 111 -14.01 -18.62 20.89
CA GLU A 111 -12.95 -18.69 19.90
C GLU A 111 -13.10 -19.94 19.00
N PRO A 112 -12.92 -19.83 17.66
CA PRO A 112 -13.04 -21.00 16.77
C PRO A 112 -11.92 -22.04 16.90
N THR A 113 -10.81 -21.66 17.53
CA THR A 113 -9.57 -22.43 17.63
C THR A 113 -8.99 -22.27 19.02
N SER A 114 -8.03 -23.12 19.36
CA SER A 114 -7.29 -23.06 20.63
C SER A 114 -5.84 -23.50 20.39
N GLY A 115 -5.26 -22.98 19.30
CA GLY A 115 -3.89 -23.25 18.93
C GLY A 115 -2.89 -22.61 19.91
N PRO A 116 -1.62 -23.05 19.87
CA PRO A 116 -0.58 -22.40 20.67
C PRO A 116 -0.34 -20.96 20.19
N PRO A 117 0.25 -20.10 21.04
CA PRO A 117 0.74 -18.80 20.60
C PRO A 117 1.70 -18.90 19.41
N ILE A 118 1.65 -17.88 18.54
CA ILE A 118 2.59 -17.75 17.42
C ILE A 118 4.02 -17.73 17.95
N SER A 119 4.85 -18.66 17.47
CA SER A 119 6.26 -18.74 17.83
C SER A 119 7.01 -17.50 17.35
N LEU A 120 7.73 -16.85 18.27
CA LEU A 120 8.59 -15.70 18.00
C LEU A 120 10.06 -16.09 17.78
N ALA A 121 10.36 -17.38 17.60
CA ALA A 121 11.69 -17.86 17.24
C ALA A 121 12.18 -17.18 15.95
N TYR A 122 13.44 -16.75 15.92
CA TYR A 122 14.06 -16.02 14.80
C TYR A 122 13.34 -14.72 14.40
N VAL A 123 12.58 -14.13 15.32
CA VAL A 123 12.17 -12.73 15.19
C VAL A 123 13.37 -11.85 15.55
N PRO A 124 13.69 -10.80 14.79
CA PRO A 124 14.77 -9.89 15.18
C PRO A 124 14.37 -9.03 16.39
N ALA A 125 15.36 -8.67 17.20
CA ALA A 125 15.17 -7.70 18.27
C ALA A 125 14.68 -6.35 17.73
N GLY A 126 13.89 -5.62 18.53
CA GLY A 126 13.32 -4.33 18.12
C GLY A 126 12.10 -4.42 17.20
N THR A 127 11.61 -5.63 16.90
CA THR A 127 10.38 -5.83 16.12
C THR A 127 9.17 -5.19 16.80
N GLN A 128 8.43 -4.36 16.07
CA GLN A 128 7.24 -3.64 16.56
C GLN A 128 5.99 -3.85 15.70
N CYS A 129 6.13 -4.57 14.59
CA CYS A 129 5.04 -5.03 13.75
C CYS A 129 5.34 -6.48 13.33
N LEU A 130 4.35 -7.35 13.52
CA LEU A 130 4.37 -8.77 13.19
C LEU A 130 3.13 -9.08 12.39
N LEU A 131 3.28 -9.82 11.31
CA LEU A 131 2.18 -10.37 10.55
C LEU A 131 2.38 -11.87 10.41
N TYR A 132 1.38 -12.62 10.82
CA TYR A 132 1.30 -14.06 10.68
C TYR A 132 0.15 -14.44 9.76
N PHE A 133 0.33 -15.41 8.88
CA PHE A 133 -0.76 -15.99 8.10
C PHE A 133 -0.46 -17.42 7.65
N ARG A 134 -1.51 -18.15 7.28
CA ARG A 134 -1.45 -19.56 6.86
C ARG A 134 -1.94 -19.73 5.42
N PRO A 135 -1.07 -19.49 4.42
CA PRO A 135 -1.49 -19.46 3.03
C PRO A 135 -2.07 -20.79 2.51
N ALA A 136 -1.48 -21.92 2.88
CA ALA A 136 -1.96 -23.24 2.46
C ALA A 136 -3.41 -23.48 2.90
N ASP A 137 -3.73 -23.16 4.15
CA ASP A 137 -5.08 -23.31 4.71
C ASP A 137 -6.08 -22.40 3.97
N ILE A 138 -5.72 -21.14 3.74
CA ILE A 138 -6.54 -20.20 2.97
C ILE A 138 -6.77 -20.73 1.56
N ALA A 139 -5.74 -21.26 0.90
CA ALA A 139 -5.83 -21.79 -0.47
C ALA A 139 -6.72 -23.04 -0.56
N GLN A 140 -6.76 -23.86 0.49
CA GLN A 140 -7.62 -25.06 0.55
C GLN A 140 -9.08 -24.73 0.87
N HIS A 141 -9.36 -23.55 1.43
CA HIS A 141 -10.70 -23.15 1.79
C HIS A 141 -11.58 -22.83 0.56
N ALA A 142 -12.89 -23.14 0.63
CA ALA A 142 -13.83 -22.93 -0.48
C ALA A 142 -13.97 -21.45 -0.93
N GLU A 143 -13.69 -20.52 -0.01
CA GLU A 143 -13.67 -19.07 -0.28
C GLU A 143 -12.26 -18.52 -0.53
N GLY A 144 -11.22 -19.36 -0.49
CA GLY A 144 -9.80 -19.00 -0.58
C GLY A 144 -9.43 -18.23 -1.84
N GLU A 145 -9.77 -18.77 -3.01
CA GLU A 145 -9.53 -18.08 -4.29
C GLU A 145 -10.25 -16.74 -4.38
N ARG A 146 -11.45 -16.62 -3.79
CA ARG A 146 -12.19 -15.35 -3.76
C ARG A 146 -11.52 -14.35 -2.84
N LEU A 147 -11.00 -14.78 -1.69
CA LEU A 147 -10.20 -13.94 -0.80
C LEU A 147 -8.94 -13.44 -1.51
N ARG A 148 -8.20 -14.34 -2.15
CA ARG A 148 -6.98 -13.99 -2.89
C ARG A 148 -7.26 -12.98 -3.99
N ALA A 149 -8.34 -13.18 -4.76
CA ALA A 149 -8.77 -12.24 -5.78
C ALA A 149 -9.25 -10.90 -5.19
N ALA A 150 -9.88 -10.93 -4.01
CA ALA A 150 -10.40 -9.75 -3.33
C ALA A 150 -9.33 -8.79 -2.82
N LEU A 151 -8.08 -9.25 -2.68
CA LEU A 151 -6.92 -8.40 -2.36
C LEU A 151 -6.51 -7.45 -3.50
N GLY A 152 -7.08 -7.63 -4.70
CA GLY A 152 -6.82 -6.75 -5.84
C GLY A 152 -5.36 -6.79 -6.33
N PRO A 153 -4.92 -5.73 -7.03
CA PRO A 153 -3.55 -5.61 -7.52
C PRO A 153 -2.50 -5.67 -6.40
N TRP A 154 -2.83 -5.15 -5.22
CA TRP A 154 -2.00 -5.22 -4.03
C TRP A 154 -1.69 -6.67 -3.67
N GLY A 155 -2.68 -7.50 -3.35
CA GLY A 155 -2.41 -8.90 -3.01
C GLY A 155 -1.73 -9.70 -4.11
N GLN A 156 -2.01 -9.39 -5.38
CA GLN A 156 -1.34 -10.05 -6.50
C GLN A 156 0.16 -9.72 -6.54
N GLY A 157 0.51 -8.44 -6.37
CA GLY A 157 1.91 -8.01 -6.29
C GLY A 157 2.65 -8.66 -5.13
N ALA A 158 2.02 -8.68 -3.94
CA ALA A 158 2.61 -9.33 -2.78
C ALA A 158 2.81 -10.84 -2.98
N VAL A 159 1.80 -11.55 -3.47
CA VAL A 159 1.96 -12.99 -3.72
C VAL A 159 3.09 -13.23 -4.71
N ALA A 160 3.15 -12.49 -5.82
CA ALA A 160 4.21 -12.65 -6.82
C ALA A 160 5.62 -12.39 -6.23
N GLU A 161 5.73 -11.40 -5.36
CA GLU A 161 6.98 -11.05 -4.69
C GLU A 161 7.41 -12.08 -3.65
N LEU A 162 6.47 -12.57 -2.82
CA LEU A 162 6.76 -13.70 -1.94
C LEU A 162 7.18 -14.93 -2.74
N GLU A 163 6.49 -15.27 -3.82
CA GLU A 163 6.86 -16.42 -4.65
C GLU A 163 8.26 -16.23 -5.26
N SER A 164 8.57 -15.01 -5.70
CA SER A 164 9.91 -14.68 -6.19
C SER A 164 10.98 -14.76 -5.10
N LEU A 165 10.66 -14.36 -3.87
CA LEU A 165 11.58 -14.37 -2.73
C LEU A 165 11.82 -15.79 -2.20
N LEU A 166 10.76 -16.61 -2.15
CA LEU A 166 10.80 -17.97 -1.66
C LEU A 166 11.28 -18.97 -2.73
N GLY A 167 11.27 -18.59 -4.01
CA GLY A 167 11.59 -19.48 -5.12
C GLY A 167 10.59 -20.63 -5.29
N GLY A 168 9.34 -20.44 -4.86
CA GLY A 168 8.29 -21.46 -4.89
C GLY A 168 6.91 -20.87 -4.62
N LYS A 169 5.86 -21.69 -4.65
CA LYS A 169 4.48 -21.18 -4.53
C LYS A 169 4.13 -20.85 -3.08
N VAL A 170 3.40 -19.75 -2.87
CA VAL A 170 2.92 -19.38 -1.54
C VAL A 170 1.94 -20.42 -0.99
N SER A 171 1.23 -21.19 -1.83
CA SER A 171 0.34 -22.28 -1.39
C SER A 171 1.06 -23.46 -0.72
N GLU A 172 2.40 -23.56 -0.84
CA GLU A 172 3.21 -24.60 -0.16
C GLU A 172 3.51 -24.24 1.30
N VAL A 173 3.28 -22.97 1.67
CA VAL A 173 3.60 -22.40 2.98
C VAL A 173 2.44 -22.64 3.94
N THR A 174 2.69 -23.38 5.01
CA THR A 174 1.71 -23.69 6.06
C THR A 174 1.63 -22.59 7.12
N ALA A 175 2.75 -21.92 7.37
CA ALA A 175 2.82 -20.76 8.24
C ALA A 175 3.87 -19.76 7.76
N LEU A 176 3.51 -18.49 7.72
CA LEU A 176 4.40 -17.39 7.38
C LEU A 176 4.33 -16.33 8.48
N LEU A 177 5.46 -16.07 9.13
CA LEU A 177 5.63 -14.93 10.03
C LEU A 177 6.53 -13.89 9.37
N VAL A 178 6.05 -12.66 9.30
CA VAL A 178 6.75 -11.47 8.82
C VAL A 178 7.00 -10.56 10.02
N ALA A 179 8.27 -10.34 10.36
CA ALA A 179 8.70 -9.43 11.41
C ALA A 179 9.28 -8.15 10.79
N VAL A 180 8.92 -7.00 11.34
CA VAL A 180 9.32 -5.69 10.81
C VAL A 180 10.17 -4.94 11.81
N THR A 181 11.36 -4.57 11.36
CA THR A 181 12.32 -3.75 12.09
C THR A 181 12.62 -2.47 11.33
N VAL A 182 13.31 -1.56 12.02
CA VAL A 182 13.84 -0.33 11.45
C VAL A 182 15.35 -0.43 11.56
N SER A 183 16.04 -0.29 10.44
CA SER A 183 17.50 -0.25 10.40
C SER A 183 18.03 1.07 10.96
N ASP A 184 19.34 1.14 11.21
CA ASP A 184 20.00 2.35 11.69
C ASP A 184 19.82 3.56 10.76
N ASP A 185 19.66 3.30 9.46
CA ASP A 185 19.36 4.32 8.43
C ASP A 185 17.87 4.71 8.37
N ASN A 186 17.09 4.31 9.39
CA ASN A 186 15.65 4.51 9.50
C ASN A 186 14.85 3.91 8.32
N LYS A 187 15.36 2.85 7.70
CA LYS A 187 14.65 2.10 6.66
C LYS A 187 13.94 0.90 7.26
N LEU A 188 12.81 0.54 6.68
CA LEU A 188 12.09 -0.64 7.09
C LEU A 188 12.75 -1.89 6.54
N GLU A 189 12.92 -2.85 7.43
CA GLU A 189 13.47 -4.15 7.13
C GLU A 189 12.52 -5.23 7.60
N THR A 190 12.54 -6.34 6.89
CA THR A 190 11.55 -7.41 7.06
C THR A 190 12.24 -8.75 7.17
N THR A 191 11.93 -9.54 8.19
CA THR A 191 12.43 -10.90 8.34
C THR A 191 11.28 -11.88 8.21
N LEU A 192 11.47 -12.91 7.41
CA LEU A 192 10.50 -13.98 7.22
C LEU A 192 10.95 -15.23 7.96
N ARG A 193 10.01 -15.85 8.65
CA ARG A 193 10.09 -17.24 9.10
C ARG A 193 9.00 -18.03 8.40
N VAL A 194 9.40 -19.01 7.61
CA VAL A 194 8.53 -19.69 6.64
C VAL A 194 8.53 -21.18 6.93
N GLU A 195 7.38 -21.72 7.29
CA GLU A 195 7.17 -23.15 7.46
C GLU A 195 6.44 -23.70 6.24
N PHE A 196 6.94 -24.82 5.73
CA PHE A 196 6.39 -25.51 4.56
C PHE A 196 5.72 -26.80 4.99
N ALA A 197 4.71 -27.24 4.22
CA ALA A 197 4.08 -28.55 4.45
C ALA A 197 5.11 -29.70 4.37
N GLU A 198 6.02 -29.59 3.41
CA GLU A 198 7.21 -30.44 3.29
C GLU A 198 8.44 -29.60 3.65
N PRO A 199 9.13 -29.88 4.76
CA PRO A 199 10.32 -29.12 5.15
C PRO A 199 11.38 -29.09 4.04
N LEU A 200 11.91 -27.90 3.79
CA LEU A 200 13.00 -27.69 2.84
C LEU A 200 14.30 -28.33 3.35
N ASP A 201 15.00 -29.03 2.47
CA ASP A 201 16.38 -29.43 2.70
C ASP A 201 17.37 -28.46 2.02
N ASN A 202 18.66 -28.67 2.26
CA ASN A 202 19.71 -27.82 1.68
C ASN A 202 19.72 -27.89 0.15
N ALA A 203 19.38 -29.02 -0.47
CA ALA A 203 19.38 -29.15 -1.93
C ALA A 203 18.27 -28.30 -2.54
N ALA A 204 17.06 -28.38 -1.99
CA ALA A 204 15.93 -27.57 -2.38
C ALA A 204 16.18 -26.08 -2.12
N LEU A 205 16.82 -25.71 -1.00
CA LEU A 205 17.20 -24.31 -0.76
C LEU A 205 18.19 -23.80 -1.82
N VAL A 206 19.19 -24.61 -2.19
CA VAL A 206 20.15 -24.27 -3.26
C VAL A 206 19.45 -24.05 -4.59
N GLU A 207 18.48 -24.90 -4.93
CA GLU A 207 17.67 -24.76 -6.16
C GLU A 207 16.85 -23.47 -6.16
N ARG A 208 16.11 -23.21 -5.07
CA ARG A 208 15.25 -22.01 -4.93
C ARG A 208 16.05 -20.70 -4.91
N THR A 209 17.30 -20.76 -4.50
CA THR A 209 18.20 -19.59 -4.40
C THR A 209 19.42 -19.74 -5.31
N ALA A 210 19.26 -20.27 -6.52
CA ALA A 210 20.36 -20.62 -7.42
C ALA A 210 21.37 -19.48 -7.71
N LYS A 211 20.95 -18.22 -7.62
CA LYS A 211 21.79 -17.03 -7.84
C LYS A 211 22.48 -16.50 -6.56
N ALA A 212 22.21 -17.11 -5.41
CA ALA A 212 22.79 -16.72 -4.13
C ALA A 212 24.21 -17.25 -3.94
N THR A 213 25.00 -16.49 -3.19
CA THR A 213 26.36 -16.85 -2.80
C THR A 213 26.32 -17.67 -1.52
N ASN A 214 27.07 -18.78 -1.50
CA ASN A 214 27.21 -19.63 -0.32
C ASN A 214 28.21 -19.05 0.68
N SER A 215 27.86 -19.10 1.96
CA SER A 215 28.78 -18.80 3.07
C SER A 215 28.34 -19.57 4.33
N GLN A 216 29.02 -19.34 5.44
CA GLN A 216 28.64 -19.86 6.75
C GLN A 216 28.69 -18.75 7.79
N ILE A 217 27.78 -18.82 8.75
CA ILE A 217 27.74 -18.00 9.96
C ILE A 217 27.65 -19.00 11.11
N ASP A 218 28.62 -19.02 12.01
CA ASP A 218 28.70 -19.94 13.16
C ASP A 218 28.41 -21.42 12.82
N GLY A 219 28.94 -21.87 11.69
CA GLY A 219 28.77 -23.24 11.21
C GLY A 219 27.41 -23.53 10.56
N VAL A 220 26.46 -22.59 10.59
CA VAL A 220 25.20 -22.65 9.85
C VAL A 220 25.46 -22.25 8.40
N ALA A 221 25.04 -23.11 7.47
CA ALA A 221 25.09 -22.80 6.05
C ALA A 221 24.08 -21.71 5.71
N VAL A 222 24.56 -20.62 5.13
CA VAL A 222 23.72 -19.50 4.72
C VAL A 222 23.95 -19.16 3.25
N ARG A 223 22.91 -18.65 2.60
CA ARG A 223 22.94 -18.20 1.20
C ARG A 223 22.58 -16.73 1.15
N THR A 224 23.32 -15.91 0.42
CA THR A 224 23.09 -14.46 0.36
C THR A 224 22.89 -13.98 -1.07
N GLN A 225 21.81 -13.23 -1.30
CA GLN A 225 21.48 -12.62 -2.59
C GLN A 225 20.66 -11.34 -2.38
N ASN A 226 20.92 -10.29 -3.16
CA ASN A 226 20.14 -9.04 -3.14
C ASN A 226 20.00 -8.43 -1.73
N GLY A 227 21.05 -8.47 -0.92
CA GLY A 227 21.03 -7.96 0.46
C GLY A 227 20.23 -8.80 1.46
N ARG A 228 19.75 -9.99 1.05
CA ARG A 228 19.02 -10.94 1.88
C ARG A 228 19.85 -12.20 2.12
N THR A 229 19.72 -12.75 3.32
CA THR A 229 20.32 -14.02 3.73
C THR A 229 19.25 -15.05 4.03
N TYR A 230 19.47 -16.25 3.52
CA TYR A 230 18.58 -17.41 3.59
C TYR A 230 19.29 -18.52 4.35
N PHE A 231 18.63 -19.11 5.35
CA PHE A 231 19.14 -20.29 6.05
C PHE A 231 18.00 -21.16 6.58
N LEU A 232 18.28 -22.44 6.79
CA LEU A 232 17.33 -23.39 7.36
C LEU A 232 17.53 -23.48 8.87
N ALA A 233 16.44 -23.29 9.61
CA ALA A 233 16.35 -23.55 11.04
C ALA A 233 15.58 -24.86 11.26
N ASN A 234 15.98 -25.65 12.26
CA ASN A 234 15.32 -26.92 12.59
C ASN A 234 14.46 -26.86 13.86
N GLU A 235 14.68 -25.86 14.71
CA GLU A 235 14.03 -25.69 16.01
C GLU A 235 13.35 -24.32 16.09
N PRO A 236 12.23 -24.15 16.81
CA PRO A 236 11.42 -25.20 17.41
C PRO A 236 10.66 -26.04 16.37
N THR A 237 10.54 -25.53 15.14
CA THR A 237 10.06 -26.30 13.99
C THR A 237 10.89 -25.96 12.75
N PRO A 238 11.04 -26.91 11.80
CA PRO A 238 11.75 -26.66 10.54
C PRO A 238 11.18 -25.47 9.79
N ALA A 239 12.03 -24.47 9.52
CA ALA A 239 11.65 -23.25 8.84
C ALA A 239 12.78 -22.72 7.97
N LEU A 240 12.40 -22.07 6.86
CA LEU A 240 13.30 -21.18 6.12
C LEU A 240 13.24 -19.80 6.77
N ILE A 241 14.41 -19.27 7.11
CA ILE A 241 14.57 -17.89 7.54
C ILE A 241 15.08 -17.05 6.37
N VAL A 242 14.41 -15.93 6.09
CA VAL A 242 14.83 -14.94 5.09
C VAL A 242 14.94 -13.59 5.77
N ALA A 243 16.16 -13.09 5.96
CA ALA A 243 16.43 -11.87 6.70
C ALA A 243 17.29 -10.90 5.89
N PRO A 244 17.30 -9.59 6.21
CA PRO A 244 18.38 -8.70 5.78
C PRO A 244 19.74 -9.28 6.18
N ALA A 245 20.74 -9.14 5.31
CA ALA A 245 22.07 -9.68 5.58
C ALA A 245 22.70 -9.10 6.87
N ALA A 246 22.32 -7.87 7.26
CA ALA A 246 22.77 -7.23 8.49
C ALA A 246 22.24 -7.92 9.76
N LEU A 247 21.08 -8.58 9.71
CA LEU A 247 20.46 -9.26 10.86
C LEU A 247 20.80 -10.75 10.91
N ALA A 248 21.47 -11.29 9.90
CA ALA A 248 21.70 -12.73 9.76
C ALA A 248 22.55 -13.32 10.88
N GLN A 249 23.57 -12.58 11.34
CA GLN A 249 24.44 -13.03 12.42
C GLN A 249 23.66 -13.19 13.73
N ASP A 250 22.98 -12.13 14.18
CA ASP A 250 22.17 -12.14 15.40
C ASP A 250 21.10 -13.24 15.38
N LEU A 251 20.46 -13.45 14.23
CA LEU A 251 19.43 -14.49 14.08
C LEU A 251 20.01 -15.91 14.15
N VAL A 252 21.20 -16.14 13.59
CA VAL A 252 21.88 -17.44 13.71
C VAL A 252 22.33 -17.67 15.15
N GLU A 253 22.92 -16.66 15.78
CA GLU A 253 23.37 -16.71 17.19
C GLU A 253 22.21 -16.94 18.15
N SER A 254 21.01 -16.41 17.86
CA SER A 254 19.81 -16.62 18.69
C SER A 254 19.40 -18.09 18.80
N ALA A 255 19.81 -18.94 17.85
CA ALA A 255 19.48 -20.37 17.82
C ALA A 255 17.99 -20.70 18.07
N GLY A 256 17.08 -19.80 17.65
CA GLY A 256 15.63 -19.97 17.82
C GLY A 256 15.06 -19.42 19.13
N GLU A 257 15.88 -18.80 19.98
CA GLU A 257 15.39 -18.04 21.13
C GLU A 257 14.63 -16.79 20.66
N ALA A 258 13.45 -16.56 21.24
CA ALA A 258 12.68 -15.36 20.97
C ALA A 258 13.37 -14.14 21.62
N PRO A 259 13.54 -13.02 20.90
CA PRO A 259 14.11 -11.81 21.50
C PRO A 259 13.12 -11.20 22.50
N PRO A 260 13.60 -10.42 23.48
CA PRO A 260 12.72 -9.55 24.24
C PRO A 260 12.12 -8.49 23.29
N LEU A 261 10.80 -8.43 23.21
CA LEU A 261 10.06 -7.39 22.50
C LEU A 261 9.50 -6.36 23.49
N VAL A 262 8.80 -5.35 22.96
CA VAL A 262 8.04 -4.43 23.81
C VAL A 262 7.02 -5.23 24.62
N ARG A 263 7.03 -5.10 25.94
CA ARG A 263 6.19 -5.88 26.87
C ARG A 263 4.74 -6.07 26.41
N ASP A 264 4.10 -5.01 25.90
CA ASP A 264 2.69 -5.05 25.52
C ASP A 264 2.46 -5.78 24.18
N ILE A 265 3.48 -5.89 23.32
CA ILE A 265 3.52 -6.73 22.11
C ILE A 265 3.70 -8.19 22.52
N GLU A 266 4.61 -8.50 23.44
CA GLU A 266 4.80 -9.86 23.98
C GLU A 266 3.54 -10.38 24.67
N ALA A 267 2.89 -9.54 25.48
CA ALA A 267 1.66 -9.89 26.18
C ALA A 267 0.50 -10.19 25.22
N LEU A 268 0.43 -9.50 24.07
CA LEU A 268 -0.54 -9.82 23.03
C LEU A 268 -0.14 -11.07 22.24
N ALA A 269 1.14 -11.26 21.94
CA ALA A 269 1.62 -12.44 21.24
C ALA A 269 1.33 -13.72 22.03
N ALA A 270 1.41 -13.67 23.36
CA ALA A 270 1.02 -14.78 24.25
C ALA A 270 -0.48 -15.15 24.17
N HIS A 271 -1.33 -14.25 23.66
CA HIS A 271 -2.76 -14.48 23.41
C HIS A 271 -3.08 -14.68 21.92
N SER A 272 -2.06 -14.74 21.07
CA SER A 272 -2.25 -15.11 19.68
C SER A 272 -2.56 -16.60 19.56
N ASP A 273 -3.12 -16.99 18.42
CA ASP A 273 -3.41 -18.38 18.11
C ASP A 273 -2.84 -18.69 16.72
N ALA A 274 -1.85 -19.59 16.70
CA ALA A 274 -1.16 -20.01 15.49
C ALA A 274 -2.02 -20.87 14.56
N GLU A 275 -3.22 -21.31 14.99
CA GLU A 275 -4.17 -21.97 14.11
C GLU A 275 -5.03 -21.00 13.29
N ARG A 276 -5.05 -19.71 13.65
CA ARG A 276 -5.79 -18.66 12.91
C ARG A 276 -5.26 -18.49 11.50
N ALA A 277 -6.16 -18.23 10.56
CA ALA A 277 -5.80 -17.94 9.16
C ALA A 277 -4.85 -16.73 9.01
N ALA A 278 -5.05 -15.66 9.80
CA ALA A 278 -4.15 -14.50 9.81
C ALA A 278 -4.19 -13.73 11.14
N THR A 279 -3.05 -13.19 11.56
CA THR A 279 -2.89 -12.35 12.75
C THR A 279 -1.91 -11.21 12.48
N LEU A 280 -2.32 -9.97 12.70
CA LEU A 280 -1.45 -8.79 12.72
C LEU A 280 -1.27 -8.35 14.17
N LEU A 281 -0.04 -8.04 14.56
CA LEU A 281 0.29 -7.52 15.87
C LEU A 281 1.22 -6.32 15.72
N VAL A 282 0.81 -5.16 16.22
CA VAL A 282 1.50 -3.89 15.94
C VAL A 282 1.38 -2.90 17.08
N ALA A 283 2.46 -2.16 17.32
CA ALA A 283 2.44 -0.98 18.19
C ALA A 283 1.90 0.23 17.40
N PRO A 284 0.78 0.87 17.80
CA PRO A 284 0.25 2.01 17.05
C PRO A 284 1.26 3.16 16.87
N LYS A 285 2.10 3.40 17.88
CA LYS A 285 3.16 4.43 17.82
C LYS A 285 4.24 4.14 16.78
N PHE A 286 4.51 2.87 16.49
CA PHE A 286 5.46 2.50 15.45
C PHE A 286 4.97 2.98 14.09
N LEU A 287 3.69 2.75 13.76
CA LEU A 287 3.07 3.24 12.52
C LEU A 287 3.07 4.77 12.40
N GLN A 288 3.04 5.50 13.53
CA GLN A 288 3.06 6.97 13.57
C GLN A 288 4.46 7.57 13.42
N ALA A 289 5.50 6.82 13.81
CA ALA A 289 6.88 7.27 13.79
C ALA A 289 7.62 6.65 12.60
N SER A 290 8.42 5.62 12.83
CA SER A 290 9.29 5.01 11.83
C SER A 290 8.57 4.11 10.82
N GLY A 291 7.37 3.63 11.16
CA GLY A 291 6.56 2.77 10.29
C GLY A 291 5.75 3.53 9.24
N ASN A 292 5.89 4.85 9.12
CA ASN A 292 5.15 5.63 8.12
C ASN A 292 5.53 5.22 6.68
N ASP A 293 6.77 4.81 6.45
CA ASP A 293 7.24 4.32 5.15
C ASP A 293 6.61 2.97 4.75
N LEU A 294 6.04 2.22 5.71
CA LEU A 294 5.20 1.06 5.38
C LEU A 294 3.97 1.52 4.60
N LEU A 295 3.50 2.72 4.89
CA LEU A 295 2.29 3.29 4.34
C LEU A 295 2.71 4.26 3.22
N THR A 296 3.03 3.69 2.05
CA THR A 296 3.31 4.42 0.80
C THR A 296 2.25 5.50 0.50
N ALA A 297 2.49 6.41 -0.45
CA ALA A 297 1.51 7.45 -0.81
C ALA A 297 0.12 6.88 -1.16
N GLU A 298 0.07 5.68 -1.74
CA GLU A 298 -1.16 4.93 -2.07
C GLU A 298 -1.87 4.36 -0.82
N ALA A 299 -1.12 4.17 0.28
CA ALA A 299 -1.57 3.64 1.56
C ALA A 299 -1.99 4.71 2.58
N ALA A 300 -1.74 5.99 2.28
CA ALA A 300 -2.05 7.09 3.20
C ALA A 300 -3.49 7.06 3.75
N PRO A 301 -4.54 6.72 2.95
CA PRO A 301 -5.88 6.59 3.49
C PRO A 301 -6.02 5.50 4.56
N LEU A 302 -5.24 4.41 4.49
CA LEU A 302 -5.26 3.36 5.50
C LEU A 302 -4.61 3.81 6.81
N HIS A 303 -3.57 4.64 6.75
CA HIS A 303 -2.94 5.20 7.95
C HIS A 303 -3.97 5.88 8.85
N ASP A 304 -4.81 6.73 8.27
CA ASP A 304 -5.84 7.47 8.99
C ASP A 304 -6.94 6.54 9.53
N VAL A 305 -7.24 5.45 8.82
CA VAL A 305 -8.22 4.46 9.26
C VAL A 305 -7.66 3.72 10.48
N LEU A 306 -6.41 3.25 10.41
CA LEU A 306 -5.72 2.57 11.50
C LEU A 306 -5.55 3.46 12.72
N GLN A 307 -5.09 4.70 12.54
CA GLN A 307 -4.96 5.65 13.65
C GLN A 307 -6.29 5.87 14.38
N ARG A 308 -7.41 5.95 13.67
CA ARG A 308 -8.73 6.17 14.29
C ARG A 308 -9.30 4.91 14.94
N LEU A 309 -9.16 3.76 14.29
CA LEU A 309 -9.61 2.49 14.85
C LEU A 309 -8.88 2.17 16.15
N LEU A 310 -7.56 2.32 16.16
CA LEU A 310 -6.69 2.00 17.29
C LEU A 310 -6.72 3.12 18.33
N GLY A 311 -6.73 4.38 17.89
CA GLY A 311 -6.64 5.57 18.73
C GLY A 311 -5.30 5.67 19.48
N ASN A 312 -5.15 6.71 20.29
CA ASN A 312 -3.96 6.91 21.13
C ASN A 312 -4.07 6.24 22.51
N GLU A 313 -5.11 5.43 22.71
CA GLU A 313 -5.47 4.84 24.00
C GLU A 313 -4.94 3.41 24.16
N ALA A 314 -4.39 2.82 23.10
CA ALA A 314 -3.75 1.50 23.09
C ALA A 314 -2.23 1.64 22.91
N THR A 315 -1.47 0.82 23.63
CA THR A 315 0.00 0.74 23.48
C THR A 315 0.42 -0.33 22.47
N ALA A 316 -0.39 -1.37 22.31
CA ALA A 316 -0.22 -2.44 21.34
C ALA A 316 -1.60 -2.97 20.92
N VAL A 317 -1.71 -3.45 19.68
CA VAL A 317 -2.94 -4.03 19.15
C VAL A 317 -2.63 -5.31 18.37
N MET A 318 -3.48 -6.31 18.55
CA MET A 318 -3.53 -7.53 17.79
C MET A 318 -4.87 -7.64 17.09
N LEU A 319 -4.84 -8.10 15.85
CA LEU A 319 -6.00 -8.26 15.01
C LEU A 319 -5.88 -9.61 14.31
N SER A 320 -6.79 -10.52 14.61
CA SER A 320 -6.79 -11.87 14.07
C SER A 320 -8.07 -12.17 13.30
N ALA A 321 -7.95 -13.09 12.35
CA ALA A 321 -9.05 -13.60 11.56
C ALA A 321 -8.89 -15.11 11.38
N ASP A 322 -10.01 -15.82 11.43
CA ASP A 322 -10.09 -17.23 11.06
C ASP A 322 -11.21 -17.45 10.06
N LEU A 323 -10.98 -18.34 9.10
CA LEU A 323 -11.94 -18.66 8.06
C LEU A 323 -12.20 -20.16 8.04
N ARG A 324 -13.39 -20.54 8.52
CA ARG A 324 -13.95 -21.88 8.46
C ARG A 324 -15.36 -21.77 7.88
N ASP A 325 -16.33 -22.47 8.49
CA ASP A 325 -17.75 -22.33 8.13
C ASP A 325 -18.24 -20.86 8.23
N ASP A 326 -17.70 -20.14 9.21
CA ASP A 326 -17.88 -18.71 9.40
C ASP A 326 -16.53 -17.98 9.37
N LEU A 327 -16.58 -16.68 9.09
CA LEU A 327 -15.49 -15.74 9.30
C LEU A 327 -15.53 -15.26 10.75
N PHE A 328 -14.49 -15.58 11.51
CA PHE A 328 -14.24 -15.00 12.82
C PHE A 328 -13.24 -13.84 12.70
N LEU A 329 -13.53 -12.75 13.40
CA LEU A 329 -12.66 -11.58 13.52
C LEU A 329 -12.49 -11.22 14.98
N GLU A 330 -11.27 -10.91 15.40
CA GLU A 330 -11.00 -10.41 16.74
C GLU A 330 -9.98 -9.27 16.72
N LEU A 331 -10.33 -8.21 17.45
CA LEU A 331 -9.47 -7.08 17.76
C LEU A 331 -9.17 -7.09 19.25
N ARG A 332 -7.90 -7.22 19.61
CA ARG A 332 -7.41 -7.24 20.98
C ARG A 332 -6.41 -6.11 21.19
N ALA A 333 -6.49 -5.39 22.30
CA ALA A 333 -5.64 -4.23 22.54
C ALA A 333 -5.23 -4.06 23.99
N THR A 334 -3.95 -3.74 24.17
CA THR A 334 -3.40 -3.38 25.48
C THR A 334 -3.64 -1.89 25.73
N PRO A 335 -4.39 -1.51 26.78
CA PRO A 335 -4.67 -0.11 27.04
C PRO A 335 -3.46 0.63 27.62
N THR A 336 -3.40 1.94 27.37
CA THR A 336 -2.53 2.86 28.11
C THR A 336 -2.89 2.90 29.60
N LEU A 337 -1.92 3.23 30.47
CA LEU A 337 -2.06 3.17 31.93
C LEU A 337 -3.29 3.91 32.50
N ASN A 338 -3.75 4.96 31.84
CA ASN A 338 -4.87 5.80 32.31
C ASN A 338 -6.24 5.37 31.79
N VAL A 339 -6.30 4.31 30.98
CA VAL A 339 -7.53 3.84 30.34
C VAL A 339 -7.83 2.41 30.82
N PRO A 340 -8.92 2.16 31.56
CA PRO A 340 -9.36 0.81 31.87
C PRO A 340 -9.73 0.03 30.61
N ALA A 341 -9.35 -1.25 30.54
CA ALA A 341 -9.60 -2.13 29.39
C ALA A 341 -11.08 -2.14 28.96
N ILE A 342 -12.01 -2.20 29.92
CA ILE A 342 -13.45 -2.21 29.62
C ILE A 342 -13.92 -0.93 28.93
N ARG A 343 -13.33 0.23 29.27
CA ARG A 343 -13.63 1.51 28.60
C ARG A 343 -13.05 1.53 27.19
N LEU A 344 -11.86 0.98 26.99
CA LEU A 344 -11.27 0.86 25.66
C LEU A 344 -12.08 -0.10 24.77
N ALA A 345 -12.52 -1.25 25.28
CA ALA A 345 -13.35 -2.20 24.56
C ALA A 345 -14.70 -1.59 24.12
N ALA A 346 -15.36 -0.85 25.02
CA ALA A 346 -16.59 -0.12 24.70
C ALA A 346 -16.37 0.92 23.60
N LYS A 347 -15.27 1.69 23.66
CA LYS A 347 -14.91 2.66 22.62
C LYS A 347 -14.58 2.00 21.28
N MET A 348 -13.88 0.87 21.28
CA MET A 348 -13.60 0.11 20.06
C MET A 348 -14.89 -0.37 19.40
N ARG A 349 -15.84 -0.88 20.19
CA ARG A 349 -17.17 -1.24 19.70
C ARG A 349 -17.95 -0.03 19.17
N GLU A 350 -17.90 1.10 19.86
CA GLU A 350 -18.54 2.34 19.42
C GLU A 350 -17.98 2.80 18.06
N ARG A 351 -16.65 2.74 17.87
CA ARG A 351 -16.00 3.01 16.57
C ARG A 351 -16.53 2.05 15.49
N ILE A 352 -16.60 0.75 15.77
CA ILE A 352 -17.18 -0.25 14.86
C ILE A 352 -18.66 0.04 14.54
N ALA A 353 -19.44 0.53 15.51
CA ALA A 353 -20.84 0.89 15.30
C ALA A 353 -21.02 2.19 14.49
N ALA A 354 -20.11 3.15 14.62
CA ALA A 354 -20.11 4.41 13.85
C ALA A 354 -19.66 4.23 12.39
N ALA A 355 -18.87 3.20 12.13
CA ALA A 355 -18.37 2.77 10.82
C ALA A 355 -19.27 3.03 9.62
N PRO A 356 -20.52 2.55 9.65
CA PRO A 356 -21.31 2.54 8.43
C PRO A 356 -21.71 3.95 8.01
N ALA A 357 -22.01 4.82 9.00
CA ALA A 357 -22.39 6.20 8.75
C ALA A 357 -21.22 7.01 8.20
N GLU A 358 -20.01 6.77 8.71
CA GLU A 358 -18.81 7.45 8.23
C GLU A 358 -18.48 7.07 6.78
N VAL A 359 -18.52 5.78 6.45
CA VAL A 359 -18.29 5.31 5.08
C VAL A 359 -19.41 5.78 4.14
N GLU A 360 -20.65 5.84 4.60
CA GLU A 360 -21.77 6.38 3.83
C GLU A 360 -21.58 7.86 3.48
N ASN A 361 -21.11 8.67 4.44
CA ASN A 361 -20.78 10.08 4.21
C ASN A 361 -19.63 10.23 3.21
N LEU A 362 -18.56 9.44 3.36
CA LEU A 362 -17.43 9.43 2.41
C LEU A 362 -17.88 9.10 0.99
N ILE A 363 -18.75 8.10 0.84
CA ILE A 363 -19.27 7.70 -0.46
C ILE A 363 -20.14 8.81 -1.06
N ALA A 364 -20.92 9.52 -0.25
CA ALA A 364 -21.78 10.60 -0.69
C ALA A 364 -21.03 11.87 -1.09
N ASP A 365 -19.88 12.15 -0.46
CA ASP A 365 -19.11 13.38 -0.64
C ASP A 365 -18.18 13.37 -1.88
N ALA A 366 -18.03 12.22 -2.55
CA ALA A 366 -17.14 12.07 -3.70
C ALA A 366 -17.84 11.47 -4.95
N THR A 367 -17.36 11.86 -6.14
CA THR A 367 -17.78 11.25 -7.41
C THR A 367 -16.91 10.03 -7.69
N TRP A 368 -17.46 8.84 -7.48
CA TRP A 368 -16.76 7.57 -7.68
C TRP A 368 -16.83 7.07 -9.13
N HIS A 369 -15.75 6.45 -9.60
CA HIS A 369 -15.72 5.80 -10.90
C HIS A 369 -16.83 4.73 -11.04
N PRO A 370 -17.53 4.63 -12.21
CA PRO A 370 -18.67 3.73 -12.38
C PRO A 370 -18.39 2.24 -12.11
N TYR A 371 -17.15 1.79 -12.36
CA TYR A 371 -16.73 0.38 -12.23
C TYR A 371 -16.98 -0.18 -10.82
N GLY A 372 -16.48 0.48 -9.77
CA GLY A 372 -16.56 0.00 -8.38
C GLY A 372 -17.73 0.58 -7.58
N ARG A 373 -18.40 1.62 -8.08
CA ARG A 373 -19.42 2.39 -7.31
C ARG A 373 -20.53 1.52 -6.71
N LYS A 374 -21.02 0.50 -7.44
CA LYS A 374 -22.09 -0.38 -6.93
C LYS A 374 -21.64 -1.26 -5.77
N VAL A 375 -20.37 -1.68 -5.77
CA VAL A 375 -19.78 -2.52 -4.73
C VAL A 375 -19.52 -1.66 -3.49
N ILE A 376 -18.86 -0.52 -3.67
CA ILE A 376 -18.58 0.45 -2.61
C ILE A 376 -19.88 0.90 -1.91
N ALA A 377 -20.95 1.18 -2.68
CA ALA A 377 -22.25 1.57 -2.12
C ALA A 377 -22.90 0.51 -1.21
N ARG A 378 -22.48 -0.75 -1.26
CA ARG A 378 -22.96 -1.82 -0.37
C ARG A 378 -22.15 -1.94 0.92
N LEU A 379 -20.94 -1.36 0.97
CA LEU A 379 -20.04 -1.45 2.11
C LEU A 379 -20.67 -0.96 3.42
N PRO A 380 -21.40 0.18 3.49
CA PRO A 380 -22.11 0.56 4.71
C PRO A 380 -23.07 -0.51 5.20
N GLY A 381 -23.81 -1.18 4.30
CA GLY A 381 -24.71 -2.27 4.66
C GLY A 381 -23.96 -3.46 5.29
N MET A 382 -22.80 -3.83 4.74
CA MET A 382 -21.97 -4.91 5.27
C MET A 382 -21.38 -4.54 6.64
N LEU A 383 -20.93 -3.30 6.81
CA LEU A 383 -20.42 -2.81 8.10
C LEU A 383 -21.49 -2.75 9.18
N ARG A 384 -22.76 -2.45 8.84
CA ARG A 384 -23.88 -2.54 9.80
C ARG A 384 -24.08 -3.97 10.30
N ILE A 385 -23.88 -4.98 9.44
CA ILE A 385 -23.94 -6.39 9.84
C ILE A 385 -22.77 -6.71 10.78
N LEU A 386 -21.53 -6.34 10.41
CA LEU A 386 -20.36 -6.49 11.29
C LEU A 386 -20.61 -5.86 12.67
N ALA A 387 -21.05 -4.60 12.71
CA ALA A 387 -21.33 -3.89 13.97
C ALA A 387 -22.42 -4.56 14.81
N ARG A 388 -23.45 -5.13 14.15
CA ARG A 388 -24.53 -5.86 14.83
C ARG A 388 -24.03 -7.13 15.50
N PHE A 389 -23.10 -7.84 14.88
CA PHE A 389 -22.55 -9.09 15.39
C PHE A 389 -21.27 -8.89 16.23
N ALA A 390 -20.71 -7.68 16.29
CA ALA A 390 -19.58 -7.36 17.15
C ALA A 390 -19.97 -7.37 18.63
N ARG A 391 -19.21 -8.12 19.43
CA ARG A 391 -19.28 -8.15 20.89
C ARG A 391 -17.98 -7.63 21.48
N SER A 392 -18.05 -6.99 22.64
CA SER A 392 -16.90 -6.36 23.28
C SER A 392 -16.81 -6.75 24.74
N GLY A 393 -15.59 -6.97 25.23
CA GLY A 393 -15.34 -7.40 26.59
C GLY A 393 -13.90 -7.13 27.01
N VAL A 394 -13.51 -7.75 28.12
CA VAL A 394 -12.14 -7.71 28.63
C VAL A 394 -11.70 -9.13 28.88
N ASP A 395 -10.49 -9.43 28.44
CA ASP A 395 -9.82 -10.67 28.75
C ASP A 395 -8.34 -10.38 29.07
N ASP A 396 -7.83 -10.96 30.15
CA ASP A 396 -6.51 -10.70 30.75
C ASP A 396 -6.06 -9.21 30.72
N ARG A 397 -6.92 -8.31 31.21
CA ARG A 397 -6.70 -6.84 31.25
C ARG A 397 -6.51 -6.19 29.87
N GLN A 398 -6.83 -6.90 28.80
CA GLN A 398 -6.83 -6.39 27.43
C GLN A 398 -8.27 -6.13 26.99
N ALA A 399 -8.45 -5.12 26.16
CA ALA A 399 -9.73 -4.84 25.53
C ALA A 399 -9.93 -5.80 24.35
N VAL A 400 -11.09 -6.45 24.25
CA VAL A 400 -11.39 -7.40 23.16
C VAL A 400 -12.68 -6.98 22.48
N VAL A 401 -12.69 -7.01 21.15
CA VAL A 401 -13.89 -6.96 20.32
C VAL A 401 -13.83 -8.07 19.28
N ASN A 402 -14.81 -8.97 19.28
CA ASN A 402 -14.86 -10.06 18.31
C ASN A 402 -16.22 -10.19 17.61
N ALA A 403 -16.24 -10.85 16.46
CA ALA A 403 -17.43 -11.02 15.65
C ALA A 403 -17.38 -12.31 14.82
N TYR A 404 -18.55 -12.92 14.64
CA TYR A 404 -18.79 -13.95 13.64
C TYR A 404 -19.63 -13.38 12.49
N LEU A 405 -19.21 -13.72 11.28
CA LEU A 405 -19.90 -13.39 10.03
C LEU A 405 -19.93 -14.63 9.13
N PRO A 406 -20.88 -14.73 8.18
CA PRO A 406 -20.82 -15.77 7.17
C PRO A 406 -19.46 -15.76 6.45
N ALA A 407 -18.88 -16.92 6.12
CA ALA A 407 -17.56 -17.02 5.46
C ALA A 407 -17.41 -16.08 4.24
N ARG A 408 -18.48 -15.94 3.44
CA ARG A 408 -18.52 -15.06 2.26
C ARG A 408 -18.34 -13.57 2.58
N ALA A 409 -18.58 -13.16 3.82
CA ALA A 409 -18.34 -11.79 4.24
C ALA A 409 -16.87 -11.40 4.11
N GLY A 410 -15.93 -12.36 4.21
CA GLY A 410 -14.50 -12.10 4.12
C GLY A 410 -14.11 -11.44 2.80
N HIS A 411 -14.34 -12.12 1.68
CA HIS A 411 -14.00 -11.57 0.37
C HIS A 411 -14.85 -10.36 0.00
N ASN A 412 -16.12 -10.30 0.42
CA ASN A 412 -16.99 -9.15 0.11
C ASN A 412 -16.55 -7.87 0.84
N LEU A 413 -16.22 -7.98 2.13
CA LEU A 413 -15.66 -6.87 2.89
C LEU A 413 -14.31 -6.47 2.30
N LEU A 414 -13.43 -7.43 2.03
CA LEU A 414 -12.11 -7.18 1.49
C LEU A 414 -12.15 -6.46 0.13
N THR A 415 -12.93 -6.94 -0.84
CA THR A 415 -13.06 -6.29 -2.16
C THR A 415 -13.66 -4.89 -2.06
N ALA A 416 -14.74 -4.71 -1.31
CA ALA A 416 -15.39 -3.40 -1.22
C ALA A 416 -14.49 -2.35 -0.56
N SER A 417 -13.64 -2.81 0.35
CA SER A 417 -12.67 -2.00 1.06
C SER A 417 -11.45 -1.66 0.21
N GLU A 418 -10.90 -2.64 -0.51
CA GLU A 418 -9.84 -2.40 -1.50
C GLU A 418 -10.31 -1.35 -2.50
N LEU A 419 -11.50 -1.53 -3.10
CA LEU A 419 -12.06 -0.55 -4.02
C LEU A 419 -12.30 0.82 -3.39
N LEU A 420 -12.71 0.89 -2.12
CA LEU A 420 -12.87 2.19 -1.44
C LEU A 420 -11.53 2.93 -1.34
N LEU A 421 -10.43 2.20 -1.13
CA LEU A 421 -9.09 2.77 -0.94
C LEU A 421 -8.39 3.06 -2.28
N THR A 422 -8.64 2.27 -3.32
CA THR A 422 -7.91 2.34 -4.60
C THR A 422 -8.67 3.03 -5.72
N LEU A 423 -10.00 3.07 -5.66
CA LEU A 423 -10.78 3.57 -6.80
C LEU A 423 -10.68 5.10 -6.91
N PRO A 424 -10.33 5.63 -8.09
CA PRO A 424 -10.31 7.08 -8.31
C PRO A 424 -11.65 7.73 -8.00
N HIS A 425 -11.60 8.86 -7.30
CA HIS A 425 -12.77 9.62 -6.90
C HIS A 425 -12.52 11.14 -6.96
N GLY A 426 -13.56 11.94 -7.24
CA GLY A 426 -13.42 13.40 -7.39
C GLY A 426 -13.07 13.81 -8.82
N ASP A 427 -12.19 14.80 -9.00
CA ASP A 427 -11.76 15.27 -10.34
C ASP A 427 -11.02 14.15 -11.14
N ASP A 428 -10.43 13.18 -10.43
CA ASP A 428 -9.84 11.96 -11.01
C ASP A 428 -10.89 10.87 -11.36
N GLY A 429 -12.12 11.01 -10.85
CA GLY A 429 -13.27 10.12 -11.10
C GLY A 429 -14.16 10.55 -12.27
N ALA A 430 -13.80 11.62 -12.98
CA ALA A 430 -14.53 12.11 -14.14
C ALA A 430 -14.39 11.16 -15.35
N ILE A 431 -15.30 10.18 -15.41
CA ILE A 431 -15.82 9.46 -16.59
C ILE A 431 -14.84 9.38 -17.78
N ALA A 432 -13.94 8.39 -17.76
CA ALA A 432 -13.43 7.78 -18.99
C ALA A 432 -14.51 6.84 -19.58
N SER A 433 -15.66 7.41 -19.98
CA SER A 433 -16.68 6.72 -20.79
C SER A 433 -16.44 7.02 -22.26
N ALA A 434 -15.31 6.54 -22.74
CA ALA A 434 -15.14 6.08 -24.10
C ALA A 434 -14.04 5.04 -23.99
N ALA A 435 -14.20 3.87 -24.60
CA ALA A 435 -13.04 3.07 -24.96
C ALA A 435 -12.03 4.06 -25.55
N PRO A 436 -10.78 4.14 -25.05
CA PRO A 436 -9.83 5.00 -25.71
C PRO A 436 -9.71 4.42 -27.11
N ALA A 437 -10.32 5.10 -28.09
CA ALA A 437 -9.74 5.12 -29.42
C ALA A 437 -8.29 5.45 -29.14
N ALA A 438 -7.42 4.46 -29.37
CA ALA A 438 -6.03 4.46 -28.96
C ALA A 438 -5.52 5.90 -28.99
N LYS A 439 -5.35 6.51 -27.80
CA LYS A 439 -4.68 7.81 -27.76
C LYS A 439 -3.34 7.47 -28.37
N ALA A 440 -3.11 8.03 -29.56
CA ALA A 440 -1.85 7.89 -30.27
C ALA A 440 -0.73 8.11 -29.24
N PRO A 441 0.38 7.34 -29.32
CA PRO A 441 1.50 7.50 -28.40
C PRO A 441 1.77 8.99 -28.24
N THR A 442 1.74 9.47 -26.99
CA THR A 442 1.93 10.89 -26.67
C THR A 442 3.33 11.21 -27.13
N THR A 443 3.44 11.82 -28.31
CA THR A 443 4.72 12.07 -28.97
C THR A 443 5.53 13.03 -28.10
N THR A 444 6.84 13.09 -28.28
CA THR A 444 7.65 14.07 -27.53
C THR A 444 7.19 15.51 -27.82
N ALA A 445 6.59 15.75 -28.98
CA ALA A 445 5.90 17.00 -29.31
C ALA A 445 4.66 17.26 -28.43
N ASP A 446 3.82 16.24 -28.18
CA ASP A 446 2.65 16.37 -27.31
C ASP A 446 3.05 16.62 -25.85
N LYS A 447 4.13 15.98 -25.38
CA LYS A 447 4.68 16.21 -24.04
C LYS A 447 5.28 17.62 -23.89
N LEU A 448 5.98 18.12 -24.91
CA LEU A 448 6.49 19.50 -24.93
C LEU A 448 5.36 20.55 -25.00
N ALA A 449 4.19 20.20 -25.56
CA ALA A 449 3.02 21.08 -25.60
C ALA A 449 2.20 21.07 -24.30
N ALA A 450 2.38 20.07 -23.43
CA ALA A 450 1.67 19.97 -22.17
C ALA A 450 2.02 21.13 -21.23
N LYS A 451 1.00 21.69 -20.56
CA LYS A 451 1.18 22.81 -19.63
C LYS A 451 1.67 22.33 -18.27
N THR A 452 2.69 22.98 -17.75
CA THR A 452 3.24 22.75 -16.41
C THR A 452 3.67 24.06 -15.74
N SER A 453 4.04 23.99 -14.46
CA SER A 453 4.56 25.09 -13.66
C SER A 453 5.89 24.66 -13.00
N LEU A 454 6.94 25.46 -13.19
CA LEU A 454 8.25 25.23 -12.58
C LEU A 454 8.74 26.51 -11.91
N SER A 455 9.01 26.42 -10.60
CA SER A 455 9.38 27.56 -9.76
C SER A 455 10.48 27.19 -8.78
N PHE A 456 11.62 27.88 -8.87
CA PHE A 456 12.76 27.75 -7.97
C PHE A 456 13.58 29.04 -7.93
N THR A 457 14.12 29.38 -6.77
CA THR A 457 14.92 30.60 -6.60
C THR A 457 16.34 30.46 -7.15
N LYS A 458 16.96 29.28 -7.02
CA LYS A 458 18.33 29.01 -7.46
C LYS A 458 18.60 27.51 -7.57
N GLU A 459 18.71 26.97 -8.78
CA GLU A 459 19.03 25.57 -9.08
C GLU A 459 20.06 25.44 -10.18
N SER A 460 20.74 24.29 -10.29
CA SER A 460 21.66 24.01 -11.39
C SER A 460 20.91 23.73 -12.70
N LEU A 461 21.57 23.88 -13.86
CA LEU A 461 20.99 23.50 -15.16
C LEU A 461 20.57 22.03 -15.18
N GLU A 462 21.38 21.15 -14.60
CA GLU A 462 21.08 19.72 -14.49
C GLU A 462 19.83 19.44 -13.67
N GLN A 463 19.72 20.06 -12.49
CA GLN A 463 18.56 19.87 -11.62
C GLN A 463 17.29 20.49 -12.21
N ALA A 464 17.39 21.67 -12.83
CA ALA A 464 16.25 22.32 -13.48
C ALA A 464 15.67 21.48 -14.63
N VAL A 465 16.52 20.83 -15.42
CA VAL A 465 16.10 19.92 -16.50
C VAL A 465 15.55 18.60 -15.93
N ALA A 466 16.14 18.06 -14.87
CA ALA A 466 15.65 16.86 -14.20
C ALA A 466 14.23 17.06 -13.61
N LEU A 467 13.99 18.19 -12.95
CA LEU A 467 12.66 18.53 -12.40
C LEU A 467 11.60 18.65 -13.51
N LEU A 468 11.97 19.25 -14.65
CA LEU A 468 11.05 19.33 -15.80
C LEU A 468 10.81 17.96 -16.43
N ALA A 469 11.83 17.11 -16.52
CA ALA A 469 11.74 15.75 -17.04
C ALA A 469 10.83 14.86 -16.18
N GLU A 470 10.95 14.94 -14.86
CA GLU A 470 10.13 14.22 -13.89
C GLU A 470 8.66 14.64 -13.98
N ASP A 471 8.39 15.94 -14.02
CA ASP A 471 7.02 16.45 -14.06
C ASP A 471 6.30 16.19 -15.40
N THR A 472 7.04 16.19 -16.51
CA THR A 472 6.46 16.03 -17.86
C THR A 472 6.59 14.61 -18.44
N GLY A 473 7.36 13.74 -17.77
CA GLY A 473 7.71 12.42 -18.27
C GLY A 473 8.52 12.45 -19.58
N LEU A 474 9.27 13.53 -19.82
CA LEU A 474 10.20 13.68 -20.95
C LEU A 474 11.53 13.03 -20.61
N GLU A 475 12.10 12.25 -21.53
CA GLU A 475 13.46 11.76 -21.37
C GLU A 475 14.45 12.81 -21.88
N ILE A 476 15.04 13.58 -20.95
CA ILE A 476 15.98 14.67 -21.27
C ILE A 476 17.38 14.33 -20.78
N THR A 477 18.35 14.27 -21.69
CA THR A 477 19.75 13.97 -21.39
C THR A 477 20.65 15.15 -21.75
N ILE A 478 21.56 15.54 -20.85
CA ILE A 478 22.53 16.62 -21.12
C ILE A 478 23.83 16.02 -21.67
N ALA A 479 24.18 16.39 -22.91
CA ALA A 479 25.44 16.01 -23.55
C ALA A 479 26.62 16.79 -22.96
N GLY A 480 27.12 16.32 -21.79
CA GLY A 480 28.14 17.03 -21.01
C GLY A 480 29.44 17.33 -21.75
N GLY A 481 29.86 16.45 -22.66
CA GLY A 481 31.05 16.66 -23.50
C GLY A 481 30.92 17.85 -24.44
N ASP A 482 29.73 18.06 -25.03
CA ASP A 482 29.46 19.18 -25.93
C ASP A 482 29.49 20.51 -25.18
N LEU A 483 28.87 20.53 -23.99
CA LEU A 483 28.85 21.70 -23.12
C LEU A 483 30.26 22.09 -22.67
N GLN A 484 31.11 21.11 -22.33
CA GLN A 484 32.49 21.35 -21.92
C GLN A 484 33.34 21.99 -23.03
N LEU A 485 33.15 21.56 -24.28
CA LEU A 485 33.88 22.09 -25.44
C LEU A 485 33.59 23.58 -25.72
N ASP A 486 32.37 24.03 -25.40
CA ASP A 486 31.98 25.45 -25.53
C ASP A 486 32.09 26.24 -24.21
N GLY A 487 32.71 25.64 -23.17
CA GLY A 487 32.98 26.28 -21.88
C GLY A 487 31.76 26.45 -20.98
N ILE A 488 30.71 25.63 -21.16
CA ILE A 488 29.45 25.67 -20.39
C ILE A 488 29.49 24.59 -19.31
N THR A 489 29.08 24.94 -18.08
CA THR A 489 29.06 24.00 -16.95
C THR A 489 27.63 23.58 -16.60
N LYS A 490 27.44 22.31 -16.24
CA LYS A 490 26.14 21.76 -15.79
C LYS A 490 25.67 22.35 -14.44
N ASN A 491 26.62 22.75 -13.61
CA ASN A 491 26.38 23.24 -12.24
C ASN A 491 26.11 24.75 -12.15
N GLN A 492 25.95 25.43 -13.28
CA GLN A 492 25.61 26.85 -13.27
C GLN A 492 24.23 27.09 -12.67
N SER A 493 24.14 28.03 -11.74
CA SER A 493 22.90 28.32 -11.03
C SER A 493 22.01 29.32 -11.79
N LEU A 494 20.74 28.98 -11.99
CA LEU A 494 19.69 29.85 -12.50
C LEU A 494 18.49 29.86 -11.55
N GLY A 495 17.64 30.88 -11.63
CA GLY A 495 16.32 30.91 -10.97
C GLY A 495 15.23 30.97 -12.03
N LEU A 496 14.04 30.46 -11.73
CA LEU A 496 12.89 30.42 -12.64
C LEU A 496 11.59 30.50 -11.86
N ASP A 497 10.59 31.22 -12.37
CA ASP A 497 9.21 31.18 -11.83
C ASP A 497 8.24 31.29 -13.01
N LEU A 498 7.88 30.14 -13.58
CA LEU A 498 6.92 30.03 -14.68
C LEU A 498 5.77 29.13 -14.26
N ARG A 499 4.54 29.56 -14.52
CA ARG A 499 3.33 28.83 -14.15
C ARG A 499 2.37 28.74 -15.33
N ASP A 500 1.72 27.59 -15.47
CA ASP A 500 0.77 27.27 -16.54
C ASP A 500 1.33 27.52 -17.96
N ARG A 501 2.58 27.11 -18.21
CA ARG A 501 3.27 27.27 -19.50
C ARG A 501 3.56 25.92 -20.16
N PRO A 502 3.56 25.83 -21.50
CA PRO A 502 4.02 24.62 -22.19
C PRO A 502 5.42 24.21 -21.75
N ALA A 503 5.64 22.91 -21.55
CA ALA A 503 6.93 22.35 -21.15
C ALA A 503 8.08 22.75 -22.09
N GLY A 504 7.81 22.85 -23.39
CA GLY A 504 8.76 23.34 -24.38
C GLY A 504 9.14 24.81 -24.20
N GLU A 505 8.21 25.66 -23.77
CA GLU A 505 8.53 27.06 -23.43
C GLU A 505 9.39 27.14 -22.17
N ILE A 506 9.08 26.31 -21.16
CA ILE A 506 9.86 26.24 -19.92
C ILE A 506 11.27 25.73 -20.21
N LEU A 507 11.42 24.69 -21.04
CA LEU A 507 12.72 24.17 -21.46
C LEU A 507 13.53 25.24 -22.20
N LEU A 508 12.92 25.98 -23.13
CA LEU A 508 13.60 27.07 -23.85
C LEU A 508 14.07 28.17 -22.90
N GLU A 509 13.26 28.54 -21.89
CA GLU A 509 13.63 29.54 -20.90
C GLU A 509 14.78 29.05 -19.99
N ILE A 510 14.77 27.77 -19.59
CA ILE A 510 15.88 27.16 -18.85
C ILE A 510 17.19 27.29 -19.67
N LEU A 511 17.15 26.92 -20.95
CA LEU A 511 18.32 26.99 -21.82
C LEU A 511 18.79 28.43 -22.09
N LEU A 512 17.87 29.40 -22.17
CA LEU A 512 18.19 30.80 -22.34
C LEU A 512 18.86 31.38 -21.09
N ARG A 513 18.34 31.10 -19.89
CA ARG A 513 18.92 31.55 -18.61
C ARG A 513 20.26 30.89 -18.30
N ALA A 514 20.43 29.67 -18.78
CA ALA A 514 21.66 28.90 -18.72
C ALA A 514 22.67 29.28 -19.82
N ASN A 515 22.34 30.21 -20.73
CA ASN A 515 23.24 30.58 -21.81
C ASN A 515 24.45 31.36 -21.28
N PRO A 516 25.68 31.04 -21.71
CA PRO A 516 26.88 31.77 -21.29
C PRO A 516 26.86 33.24 -21.75
N ASP A 517 26.24 33.55 -22.88
CA ASP A 517 26.05 34.91 -23.35
C ASP A 517 24.70 35.47 -22.88
N ARG A 518 24.76 36.31 -21.84
CA ARG A 518 23.58 36.96 -21.22
C ARG A 518 22.91 38.00 -22.13
N GLN A 519 23.53 38.35 -23.27
CA GLN A 519 22.95 39.28 -24.25
C GLN A 519 22.10 38.56 -25.31
N ALA A 520 21.96 37.23 -25.24
CA ALA A 520 21.03 36.50 -26.08
C ALA A 520 19.59 36.93 -25.78
N THR A 521 18.87 37.34 -26.81
CA THR A 521 17.52 37.90 -26.69
C THR A 521 16.40 36.86 -26.85
N GLY A 522 16.75 35.65 -27.25
CA GLY A 522 15.83 34.53 -27.41
C GLY A 522 16.47 33.29 -28.05
N PRO A 523 15.72 32.19 -28.21
CA PRO A 523 16.27 30.91 -28.66
C PRO A 523 16.78 30.90 -30.11
N ALA A 524 16.26 31.78 -30.98
CA ALA A 524 16.73 31.93 -32.35
C ALA A 524 17.95 32.87 -32.49
N ASP A 525 18.38 33.53 -31.41
CA ASP A 525 19.54 34.41 -31.42
C ASP A 525 20.82 33.58 -31.67
N PRO A 526 21.71 33.97 -32.61
CA PRO A 526 23.00 33.29 -32.80
C PRO A 526 23.86 33.23 -31.53
N ARG A 527 23.65 34.14 -30.58
CA ARG A 527 24.32 34.13 -29.27
C ARG A 527 23.79 33.04 -28.33
N GLN A 528 22.62 32.46 -28.61
CA GLN A 528 22.11 31.30 -27.90
C GLN A 528 22.89 30.05 -28.32
N LYS A 529 23.83 29.65 -27.46
CA LYS A 529 24.69 28.47 -27.66
C LYS A 529 24.00 27.17 -27.23
N LEU A 530 23.23 27.18 -26.14
CA LEU A 530 22.51 25.99 -25.67
C LEU A 530 21.25 25.75 -26.51
N VAL A 531 21.11 24.53 -27.02
CA VAL A 531 19.98 24.08 -27.83
C VAL A 531 19.57 22.67 -27.39
N TYR A 532 18.40 22.20 -27.82
CA TYR A 532 18.05 20.79 -27.70
C TYR A 532 17.77 20.19 -29.07
N VAL A 533 18.01 18.89 -29.21
CA VAL A 533 17.70 18.07 -30.39
C VAL A 533 16.81 16.91 -29.97
N ILE A 534 15.95 16.46 -30.87
CA ILE A 534 15.06 15.30 -30.64
C ILE A 534 15.65 14.14 -31.43
N GLU A 535 16.11 13.10 -30.74
CA GLU A 535 16.63 11.89 -31.34
C GLU A 535 15.51 10.85 -31.50
N PRO A 536 15.17 10.43 -32.74
CA PRO A 536 14.23 9.35 -32.95
C PRO A 536 14.91 8.01 -32.64
N THR A 537 14.41 7.29 -31.64
CA THR A 537 15.00 6.03 -31.19
C THR A 537 14.65 4.91 -32.18
N THR A 538 15.65 4.24 -32.77
CA THR A 538 15.48 3.28 -33.88
C THR A 538 15.03 1.86 -33.47
N THR A 539 14.44 1.70 -32.29
CA THR A 539 14.13 0.37 -31.73
C THR A 539 12.83 0.34 -30.90
N GLY A 540 11.83 1.18 -31.23
CA GLY A 540 10.53 1.17 -30.56
C GLY A 540 10.51 1.78 -29.16
N ALA A 541 11.61 2.44 -28.75
CA ALA A 541 11.67 3.29 -27.56
C ALA A 541 11.18 4.72 -27.88
N ALA A 542 10.70 5.44 -26.85
CA ALA A 542 10.22 6.82 -26.98
C ALA A 542 11.32 7.78 -27.46
N GLU A 543 10.95 8.86 -28.15
CA GLU A 543 11.89 9.87 -28.66
C GLU A 543 12.57 10.60 -27.49
N ARG A 544 13.90 10.74 -27.53
CA ARG A 544 14.70 11.37 -26.45
C ARG A 544 15.07 12.81 -26.81
N ILE A 545 15.07 13.71 -25.82
CA ILE A 545 15.57 15.07 -25.96
C ILE A 545 17.02 15.11 -25.47
N ILE A 546 17.93 15.63 -26.28
CA ILE A 546 19.32 15.85 -25.90
C ILE A 546 19.60 17.35 -25.84
N VAL A 547 19.99 17.84 -24.66
CA VAL A 547 20.49 19.21 -24.47
C VAL A 547 21.97 19.25 -24.85
N THR A 548 22.31 20.07 -25.83
CA THR A 548 23.63 20.15 -26.48
C THR A 548 23.95 21.61 -26.86
N THR A 549 25.03 21.84 -27.58
CA THR A 549 25.39 23.18 -28.10
C THR A 549 25.12 23.28 -29.59
N ARG A 550 24.84 24.50 -30.07
CA ARG A 550 24.57 24.79 -31.49
C ARG A 550 25.72 24.32 -32.38
N THR A 551 26.96 24.51 -31.95
CA THR A 551 28.17 24.09 -32.67
C THR A 551 28.31 22.56 -32.72
N ALA A 552 27.97 21.85 -31.64
CA ALA A 552 28.00 20.39 -31.62
C ALA A 552 26.89 19.78 -32.48
N ALA A 553 25.67 20.34 -32.42
CA ALA A 553 24.55 19.94 -33.26
C ALA A 553 24.84 20.13 -34.76
N GLU A 554 25.44 21.27 -35.14
CA GLU A 554 25.84 21.55 -36.53
C GLU A 554 26.92 20.56 -37.03
N LYS A 555 27.92 20.26 -36.19
CA LYS A 555 28.98 19.28 -36.53
C LYS A 555 28.44 17.85 -36.72
N ARG A 556 27.41 17.46 -35.96
CA ARG A 556 26.75 16.16 -36.10
C ARG A 556 25.72 16.10 -37.24
N GLY A 557 25.31 17.25 -37.77
CA GLY A 557 24.23 17.34 -38.75
C GLY A 557 22.84 17.14 -38.13
N ASP A 558 22.68 17.41 -36.83
CA ASP A 558 21.42 17.24 -36.12
C ASP A 558 20.36 18.25 -36.60
N ARG A 559 19.11 17.81 -36.69
CA ARG A 559 17.99 18.70 -37.04
C ARG A 559 17.52 19.49 -35.82
N LEU A 560 17.81 20.79 -35.80
CA LEU A 560 17.34 21.69 -34.74
C LEU A 560 15.82 21.93 -34.82
N PRO A 561 15.12 22.01 -33.67
CA PRO A 561 13.73 22.47 -33.60
C PRO A 561 13.55 23.87 -34.19
N ALA A 562 12.35 24.15 -34.72
CA ALA A 562 12.03 25.43 -35.35
C ALA A 562 12.25 26.65 -34.45
N ALA A 563 12.17 26.49 -33.12
CA ALA A 563 12.41 27.55 -32.15
C ALA A 563 13.85 28.12 -32.17
N PHE A 564 14.81 27.37 -32.71
CA PHE A 564 16.22 27.77 -32.79
C PHE A 564 16.67 28.21 -34.19
N LEU A 565 15.78 28.13 -35.19
CA LEU A 565 16.04 28.55 -36.56
C LEU A 565 15.61 30.01 -36.73
N SER A 566 16.51 30.86 -37.22
CA SER A 566 16.18 32.24 -37.57
C SER A 566 15.07 32.24 -38.62
N GLN A 567 13.93 32.90 -38.35
CA GLN A 567 12.92 33.10 -39.38
C GLN A 567 13.50 34.02 -40.45
N THR A 568 13.92 33.46 -41.58
CA THR A 568 14.11 34.23 -42.81
C THR A 568 12.73 34.76 -43.18
N ARG A 569 12.58 36.08 -43.10
CA ARG A 569 11.34 36.78 -43.44
C ARG A 569 11.06 36.71 -44.93
#